data_AF-A0A382TED7-F1
#
_entry.id   AF-A0A382TED7-F1
#
_cell.length_a   1.000
_cell.length_b   1.000
_cell.length_c   1.000
_cell.angle_alpha   90.00
_cell.angle_beta   90.00
_cell.angle_gamma   90.00
#
_symmetry.space_group_name_H-M   'P 1'
#
loop_
_entity.id
_entity.type
_entity.pdbx_description
1 polymer ?
#
loop_
_entity_poly.entity_id
_entity_poly.type
_entity_poly.pdbx_seq_one_letter_code
_entity_poly.pdbx_strand_id
1 'polypeptide(L)' 'VSGTLRVSEIYLSLQGESTFAGRPCVFVRLTGCDLRCSYCDTAFAFTGGKTMTLDAIQNKIAEQA' A
#
# COMPACT_ATOMS: atom_id res chain seq x y z
N VAL A 1 1.19 -2.91 21.24
CA VAL A 1 1.26 -3.11 19.77
C VAL A 1 1.76 -1.82 19.16
N SER A 2 2.84 -1.85 18.39
CA SER A 2 3.42 -0.65 17.75
C SER A 2 2.38 -0.04 16.80
N GLY A 3 1.94 1.20 17.03
CA GLY A 3 0.94 1.91 16.22
C GLY A 3 1.48 2.41 14.87
N THR A 4 2.43 1.70 14.27
CA THR A 4 3.13 2.10 13.05
C THR A 4 3.19 0.97 12.04
N LEU A 5 3.14 1.34 10.76
CA LEU A 5 3.30 0.45 9.62
C LEU A 5 4.40 0.97 8.70
N ARG A 6 5.05 0.06 7.98
CA ARG A 6 6.06 0.41 6.97
C ARG A 6 5.39 0.44 5.60
N VAL A 7 5.33 1.61 4.99
CA VAL A 7 4.56 1.87 3.77
C VAL A 7 5.50 2.15 2.60
N SER A 8 5.29 1.47 1.48
CA SER A 8 6.02 1.67 0.22
C SER A 8 5.43 2.82 -0.58
N GLU A 9 4.10 2.86 -0.73
CA GLU A 9 3.39 3.90 -1.49
C GLU A 9 1.92 4.03 -1.08
N ILE A 10 1.37 5.23 -1.27
CA ILE A 10 -0.05 5.54 -1.12
C ILE A 10 -0.47 6.38 -2.33
N TYR A 11 -1.49 5.95 -3.08
CA TYR A 11 -1.95 6.64 -4.29
C TYR A 11 -3.41 6.34 -4.62
N LEU A 12 -4.09 7.28 -5.29
CA LEU A 12 -5.42 7.08 -5.87
C LEU A 12 -5.32 6.47 -7.27
N SER A 13 -6.11 5.43 -7.53
CA SER A 13 -6.27 4.85 -8.87
C SER A 13 -7.64 4.16 -8.99
N LEU A 14 -7.86 3.43 -10.08
CA LEU A 14 -8.97 2.48 -10.19
C LEU A 14 -8.49 1.08 -9.76
N GLN A 15 -9.32 0.34 -9.04
CA GLN A 15 -9.07 -1.07 -8.76
C GLN A 15 -9.02 -1.84 -10.09
N GLY A 16 -7.95 -2.58 -10.34
CA GLY A 16 -7.74 -3.31 -11.59
C GLY A 16 -8.32 -4.71 -11.60
N GLU A 17 -8.63 -5.27 -10.42
CA GLU A 17 -8.87 -6.71 -10.28
C GLU A 17 -10.19 -7.06 -9.56
N SER A 18 -10.69 -8.27 -9.90
CA SER A 18 -11.80 -8.94 -9.22
C SER A 18 -13.12 -8.14 -9.22
N THR A 19 -13.97 -8.38 -8.23
CA THR A 19 -15.34 -7.86 -8.09
C THR A 19 -15.44 -6.33 -8.13
N PHE A 20 -14.35 -5.64 -7.76
CA PHE A 20 -14.31 -4.18 -7.66
C PHE A 20 -13.52 -3.52 -8.78
N ALA A 21 -13.15 -4.28 -9.82
CA ALA A 21 -12.47 -3.72 -10.98
C ALA A 21 -13.23 -2.50 -11.55
N GLY A 22 -12.51 -1.42 -11.84
CA GLY A 22 -13.03 -0.15 -12.34
C GLY A 22 -13.47 0.85 -11.25
N ARG A 23 -13.47 0.49 -9.97
CA ARG A 23 -13.87 1.42 -8.88
C ARG A 23 -12.70 2.32 -8.44
N PRO A 24 -12.90 3.63 -8.23
CA PRO A 24 -11.92 4.49 -7.56
C PRO A 24 -11.55 3.96 -6.19
N CYS A 25 -10.24 3.85 -5.92
CA CYS A 25 -9.69 3.28 -4.71
C CYS A 25 -8.34 3.92 -4.36
N VAL A 26 -8.16 4.29 -3.09
CA VAL A 26 -6.84 4.65 -2.57
C VAL A 26 -6.12 3.37 -2.16
N PHE A 27 -4.98 3.10 -2.78
CA PHE A 27 -4.14 1.95 -2.46
C PHE A 27 -3.11 2.35 -1.40
N VAL A 28 -2.97 1.52 -0.37
CA VAL A 28 -1.89 1.61 0.63
C VAL A 28 -1.03 0.36 0.50
N ARG A 29 0.12 0.48 -0.16
CA ARG A 29 1.05 -0.65 -0.31
C ARG A 29 2.03 -0.68 0.85
N LEU A 30 2.01 -1.77 1.61
CA LEU A 30 2.97 -1.99 2.71
C LEU A 30 4.31 -2.53 2.19
N THR A 31 5.34 -2.36 3.01
CA THR A 31 6.68 -2.88 2.75
C THR A 31 6.91 -4.19 3.47
N GLY A 32 7.46 -5.16 2.74
CA GLY A 32 7.84 -6.46 3.27
C GLY A 32 6.89 -7.58 2.84
N CYS A 33 7.48 -8.73 2.56
CA CYS A 33 6.81 -10.00 2.31
C CYS A 33 7.74 -11.10 2.82
N ASP A 34 7.21 -12.16 3.39
CA ASP A 34 7.96 -13.34 3.84
C ASP A 34 8.23 -14.34 2.69
N LEU A 35 7.53 -14.18 1.56
CA LEU A 35 7.75 -14.96 0.34
C LEU A 35 8.73 -14.29 -0.63
N ARG A 36 9.32 -15.07 -1.54
CA ARG A 36 10.23 -14.61 -2.61
C ARG A 36 9.83 -15.20 -3.96
N CYS A 37 8.59 -14.96 -4.36
CA CYS A 37 8.04 -15.45 -5.62
C CYS A 37 8.79 -14.85 -6.81
N SER A 38 9.26 -15.70 -7.73
CA SER A 38 9.94 -15.27 -8.97
C SER A 38 9.03 -14.53 -9.94
N TYR A 39 7.71 -14.70 -9.80
CA TYR A 39 6.67 -14.08 -10.62
C TYR A 39 6.07 -12.81 -9.99
N CYS A 40 6.67 -12.25 -8.93
CA CYS A 40 6.16 -11.04 -8.30
C CYS A 40 6.47 -9.81 -9.15
N ASP A 41 5.43 -9.14 -9.63
CA ASP A 41 5.51 -7.87 -10.37
C ASP A 41 5.91 -6.67 -9.48
N THR A 42 5.78 -6.81 -8.17
CA THR A 42 5.99 -5.74 -7.18
C THR A 42 7.14 -6.08 -6.23
N ALA A 43 8.18 -6.75 -6.71
CA ALA A 43 9.34 -7.16 -5.90
C ALA A 43 10.07 -5.97 -5.24
N PHE A 44 9.94 -4.76 -5.80
CA PHE A 44 10.50 -3.54 -5.21
C PHE A 44 9.92 -3.23 -3.82
N ALA A 45 8.71 -3.67 -3.49
CA ALA A 45 8.06 -3.44 -2.20
C ALA A 45 8.58 -4.37 -1.08
N PHE A 46 9.50 -5.30 -1.36
CA PHE A 46 10.08 -6.17 -0.34
C PHE A 46 11.00 -5.44 0.65
N THR A 47 11.57 -4.30 0.24
CA THR A 47 12.51 -3.51 1.05
C THR A 47 12.22 -2.01 0.93
N GLY A 48 12.94 -1.17 1.68
CA GLY A 48 12.73 0.29 1.63
C GLY A 48 11.52 0.74 2.46
N GLY A 49 10.69 1.62 1.89
CA GLY A 49 9.50 2.16 2.55
C GLY A 49 9.76 3.09 3.74
N LYS A 50 8.69 3.73 4.22
CA LYS A 50 8.70 4.68 5.33
C LYS A 50 7.83 4.17 6.48
N THR A 51 8.36 4.24 7.70
CA THR A 51 7.56 4.00 8.91
C THR A 51 6.60 5.17 9.13
N MET A 52 5.30 4.87 9.19
CA MET A 52 4.22 5.84 9.37
C MET A 52 3.30 5.40 10.51
N THR A 53 2.73 6.34 11.25
CA THR A 53 1.64 6.06 12.20
C THR A 53 0.33 5.82 11.46
N LEU A 54 -0.63 5.16 12.11
CA LEU A 54 -1.97 4.97 11.52
C LEU A 54 -2.65 6.32 11.22
N ASP A 55 -2.50 7.32 12.09
CA ASP A 55 -3.07 8.65 11.86
C ASP A 55 -2.45 9.32 10.64
N ALA A 56 -1.13 9.19 10.44
CA ALA A 56 -0.47 9.75 9.26
C ALA A 56 -0.93 9.07 7.96
N ILE A 57 -1.21 7.76 8.01
CA ILE A 57 -1.76 7.03 6.86
C ILE A 57 -3.19 7.48 6.56
N GLN A 58 -4.04 7.59 7.59
CA GLN A 58 -5.42 8.05 7.44
C GLN A 58 -5.50 9.46 6.87
N ASN A 59 -4.67 10.39 7.35
CA ASN A 59 -4.57 11.74 6.81
C ASN A 59 -4.17 11.73 5.34
N LYS A 60 -3.18 10.90 4.97
CA LYS A 60 -2.75 10.74 3.57
C LYS A 60 -3.86 10.19 2.67
N ILE A 61 -4.68 9.26 3.18
CA ILE A 61 -5.83 8.74 2.43
C ILE A 61 -6.89 9.84 2.23
N ALA A 62 -7.16 10.63 3.27
CA ALA A 62 -8.14 11.71 3.22
C ALA A 62 -7.73 12.83 2.23
N GLU A 63 -6.43 13.07 2.04
CA GLU A 63 -5.90 14.01 1.03
C GLU A 63 -6.12 13.56 -0.43
N GLN A 64 -6.44 12.28 -0.66
CA GLN A 64 -6.58 11.68 -2.00
C GLN A 64 -8.04 11.48 -2.41
N ALA A 65 -9.00 11.64 -1.49
CA ALA A 65 -10.43 11.44 -1.71
C ALA A 65 -11.14 12.79 -1.95
#